data_AF-A0A1E5GUR6-F1
#
_entry.id   AF-A0A1E5GUR6-F1
#
_cell.length_a   1.000
_cell.length_b   1.000
_cell.length_c   1.000
_cell.angle_alpha   90.00
_cell.angle_beta   90.00
_cell.angle_gamma   90.00
#
_symmetry.space_group_name_H-M   'P 1'
#
loop_
_entity.id
_entity.type
_entity.pdbx_description
1 polymer ?
#
loop_
_entity_poly.entity_id
_entity_poly.type
_entity_poly.pdbx_seq_one_letter_code
_entity_poly.pdbx_strand_id
1 'polypeptide(L)'
;MKKRWLPILFIITCFITGSVIPVYAAENKSSELEGLTSYTVVSEDSVKKLSHSMIHSLAEGQAFQLVKTTILNKEKIEKEKAEQAKIEADKKAQAEKVAKEKEEAQKKQAEKSKSNGQTMMMEATAYSCNEGFIGGGNLTAMGQDLRVDPMAIAVDPSVIPLGTKLHVEGYGEAIASDTGGAIKGNIIDLHFSDVSQCIEWGRRQVKVTILS
;
A
#
# COMPACT_ATOMS: atom_id res chain seq x y z
N MET A 1 63.27 -37.95 -19.90
CA MET A 1 64.37 -38.33 -19.00
C MET A 1 65.10 -37.08 -18.55
N LYS A 2 65.31 -36.96 -17.22
CA LYS A 2 66.32 -36.18 -16.48
C LYS A 2 66.19 -34.63 -16.40
N LYS A 3 65.63 -34.23 -15.25
CA LYS A 3 65.78 -32.93 -14.54
C LYS A 3 67.24 -32.60 -14.23
N ARG A 4 67.55 -31.30 -14.02
CA ARG A 4 68.47 -30.68 -13.03
C ARG A 4 68.82 -29.25 -13.51
N TRP A 5 69.00 -28.21 -12.71
CA TRP A 5 68.75 -27.86 -11.31
C TRP A 5 69.12 -26.37 -11.26
N LEU A 6 68.23 -25.51 -10.78
CA LEU A 6 68.52 -24.09 -10.53
C LEU A 6 69.33 -24.00 -9.23
N PRO A 7 70.41 -23.19 -9.12
CA PRO A 7 70.88 -22.76 -7.82
C PRO A 7 70.54 -21.29 -7.60
N ILE A 8 69.71 -21.10 -6.59
CA ILE A 8 69.56 -19.90 -5.79
C ILE A 8 70.90 -19.66 -5.09
N LEU A 9 71.51 -18.50 -5.27
CA LEU A 9 72.37 -17.90 -4.25
C LEU A 9 72.00 -16.42 -4.12
N PHE A 10 71.08 -16.19 -3.19
CA PHE A 10 70.79 -14.92 -2.54
C PHE A 10 72.05 -14.49 -1.79
N ILE A 11 72.55 -13.25 -1.96
CA ILE A 11 73.28 -12.52 -0.91
C ILE A 11 73.47 -11.04 -1.30
N ILE A 12 72.71 -10.21 -0.56
CA ILE A 12 73.11 -8.93 0.04
C ILE A 12 73.02 -7.66 -0.81
N THR A 13 71.92 -6.98 -0.55
CA THR A 13 71.68 -5.53 -0.50
C THR A 13 72.85 -4.66 0.00
N CYS A 14 73.21 -3.64 -0.79
CA CYS A 14 73.70 -2.31 -0.39
C CYS A 14 73.22 -1.35 -1.50
N PHE A 15 72.09 -0.63 -1.39
CA PHE A 15 71.92 0.67 -0.74
C PHE A 15 73.04 1.70 -1.04
N ILE A 16 72.58 2.91 -1.45
CA ILE A 16 73.29 4.23 -1.47
C ILE A 16 74.09 4.43 -2.77
N THR A 17 73.86 5.40 -3.67
CA THR A 17 73.25 6.75 -3.72
C THR A 17 72.49 6.87 -5.06
N GLY A 18 71.38 7.60 -5.20
CA GLY A 18 71.27 9.04 -5.01
C GLY A 18 71.42 9.75 -6.35
N SER A 19 70.29 10.24 -6.87
CA SER A 19 70.08 10.99 -8.10
C SER A 19 71.13 12.04 -8.43
N VAL A 20 71.54 12.11 -9.71
CA VAL A 20 71.76 13.34 -10.48
C VAL A 20 71.83 12.97 -11.95
N ILE A 21 70.68 13.01 -12.65
CA ILE A 21 70.70 13.06 -14.12
C ILE A 21 70.99 14.51 -14.49
N PRO A 22 72.01 14.79 -15.32
CA PRO A 22 72.39 16.14 -15.68
C PRO A 22 71.27 16.78 -16.50
N VAL A 23 70.74 17.88 -15.97
CA VAL A 23 70.07 18.92 -16.75
C VAL A 23 71.10 19.43 -17.75
N TYR A 24 70.97 19.05 -19.01
CA TYR A 24 71.66 19.72 -20.11
C TYR A 24 70.61 20.30 -21.05
N ALA A 25 70.68 21.62 -21.18
CA ALA A 25 69.77 22.48 -21.89
C ALA A 25 69.65 22.05 -23.37
N ALA A 26 68.45 21.61 -23.76
CA ALA A 26 68.04 21.70 -25.15
C ALA A 26 67.67 23.16 -25.41
N GLU A 27 68.36 23.75 -26.39
CA GLU A 27 68.10 25.10 -26.90
C GLU A 27 66.60 25.29 -27.16
N ASN A 28 65.98 26.17 -26.38
CA ASN A 28 64.59 26.55 -26.60
C ASN A 28 64.56 27.40 -27.88
N LYS A 29 64.38 26.75 -29.03
CA LYS A 29 63.96 27.40 -30.27
C LYS A 29 62.69 28.16 -29.92
N SER A 30 62.78 29.49 -29.86
CA SER A 30 61.65 30.38 -29.70
C SER A 30 60.74 30.25 -30.92
N SER A 31 59.91 29.22 -30.95
CA SER A 31 58.71 29.20 -31.78
C SER A 31 57.80 30.28 -31.21
N GLU A 32 57.63 31.35 -31.98
CA GLU A 32 56.71 32.46 -31.76
C GLU A 32 55.37 31.95 -31.21
N LEU A 33 55.17 32.15 -29.91
CA LEU A 33 53.88 32.02 -29.26
C LEU A 33 53.14 33.32 -29.54
N GLU A 34 52.62 33.45 -30.77
CA GLU A 34 51.77 34.58 -31.12
C GLU A 34 50.47 34.55 -30.30
N GLY A 35 50.46 35.40 -29.27
CA GLY A 35 49.31 36.19 -28.84
C GLY A 35 47.96 35.51 -28.71
N LEU A 36 47.77 34.66 -27.70
CA LEU A 36 46.42 34.36 -27.17
C LEU A 36 46.10 35.29 -25.99
N THR A 37 46.07 36.60 -26.24
CA THR A 37 45.67 37.61 -25.23
C THR A 37 44.58 38.55 -25.77
N SER A 38 43.53 38.00 -26.38
CA SER A 38 42.27 38.72 -26.56
C SER A 38 41.25 38.25 -25.51
N TYR A 39 41.17 38.96 -24.39
CA TYR A 39 40.01 38.89 -23.50
C TYR A 39 39.13 40.12 -23.77
N THR A 40 37.86 39.89 -24.09
CA THR A 40 36.89 40.99 -24.22
C THR A 40 36.32 41.28 -22.84
N VAL A 41 36.57 42.49 -22.31
CA VAL A 41 35.90 42.96 -21.09
C VAL A 41 34.45 43.30 -21.46
N VAL A 42 33.51 42.50 -20.96
CA VAL A 42 32.07 42.67 -21.20
C VAL A 42 31.50 43.57 -20.09
N SER A 43 30.59 44.48 -20.43
CA SER A 43 29.97 45.38 -19.45
C SER A 43 29.14 44.62 -18.42
N GLU A 44 29.06 45.15 -17.19
CA GLU A 44 28.30 44.54 -16.10
C GLU A 44 26.82 44.33 -16.47
N ASP A 45 26.21 45.27 -17.19
CA ASP A 45 24.83 45.17 -17.67
C ASP A 45 24.64 44.01 -18.65
N SER A 46 25.61 43.78 -19.53
CA SER A 46 25.57 42.67 -20.48
C SER A 46 25.66 41.33 -19.74
N VAL A 47 26.54 41.23 -18.73
CA VAL A 47 26.66 40.04 -17.88
C VAL A 47 25.37 39.76 -17.11
N LYS A 48 24.75 40.80 -16.54
CA LYS A 48 23.46 40.69 -15.83
C LYS A 48 22.34 40.22 -16.75
N LYS A 49 22.27 40.78 -17.96
CA LYS A 49 21.27 40.40 -18.98
C LYS A 49 21.44 38.95 -19.43
N LEU A 50 22.68 38.53 -19.73
CA LEU A 50 23.01 37.14 -20.08
C LEU A 50 22.64 36.17 -18.95
N SER A 51 22.97 36.53 -17.71
CA SER A 51 22.64 35.73 -16.52
C SER A 51 21.12 35.57 -16.36
N HIS A 52 20.35 36.66 -16.52
CA HIS A 52 18.90 36.62 -16.44
C HIS A 52 18.29 35.76 -17.56
N SER A 53 18.78 35.92 -18.79
CA SER A 53 18.34 35.12 -19.95
C SER A 53 18.62 33.64 -19.76
N MET A 54 19.76 33.28 -19.18
CA MET A 54 20.12 31.89 -18.90
C MET A 54 19.24 31.28 -17.82
N ILE A 55 18.96 32.03 -16.74
CA ILE A 55 18.02 31.61 -15.68
C ILE A 55 16.63 31.38 -16.25
N HIS A 56 16.16 32.28 -17.13
CA HIS A 56 14.85 32.15 -17.77
C HIS A 56 14.78 30.90 -18.66
N SER A 57 15.77 30.69 -19.52
CA SER A 57 15.83 29.52 -20.40
C SER A 57 15.90 28.21 -19.60
N LEU A 58 16.64 28.19 -18.49
CA LEU A 58 16.69 27.03 -17.61
C LEU A 58 15.36 26.77 -16.91
N ALA A 59 14.68 27.83 -16.45
CA ALA A 59 13.36 27.72 -15.81
C ALA A 59 12.29 27.22 -16.79
N GLU A 60 12.35 27.61 -18.07
CA GLU A 60 11.44 27.15 -19.12
C GLU A 60 11.81 25.77 -19.70
N GLY A 61 13.00 25.27 -19.38
CA GLY A 61 13.47 23.97 -19.84
C GLY A 61 12.52 22.84 -19.47
N GLN A 62 12.21 21.98 -20.43
CA GLN A 62 11.26 20.87 -20.26
C GLN A 62 11.64 19.94 -19.10
N ALA A 63 12.93 19.66 -18.93
CA ALA A 63 13.45 18.85 -17.83
C ALA A 63 13.18 19.50 -16.45
N PHE A 64 13.38 20.82 -16.33
CA PHE A 64 13.10 21.56 -15.11
C PHE A 64 11.59 21.57 -14.78
N GLN A 65 10.74 21.76 -15.78
CA GLN A 65 9.28 21.72 -15.62
C GLN A 65 8.78 20.34 -15.23
N LEU A 66 9.35 19.26 -15.78
CA LEU A 66 9.00 17.89 -15.42
C LEU A 66 9.37 17.58 -13.95
N VAL A 67 10.56 17.99 -13.51
CA VAL A 67 10.98 17.82 -12.12
C VAL A 67 10.10 18.64 -11.18
N LYS A 68 9.80 19.90 -11.54
CA LYS A 68 8.90 20.78 -10.77
C LYS A 68 7.50 20.17 -10.62
N THR A 69 6.91 19.66 -11.70
CA THR A 69 5.59 19.01 -11.65
C THR A 69 5.62 17.71 -10.85
N THR A 70 6.68 16.92 -10.97
CA THR A 70 6.85 15.68 -10.19
C THR A 70 6.93 15.96 -8.68
N ILE A 71 7.68 16.99 -8.26
CA ILE A 71 7.78 17.41 -6.86
C ILE A 71 6.41 17.89 -6.36
N LEU A 72 5.74 18.78 -7.11
CA LEU A 72 4.42 19.29 -6.72
C LEU A 72 3.37 18.18 -6.62
N ASN A 73 3.39 17.20 -7.52
CA ASN A 73 2.49 16.06 -7.47
C ASN A 73 2.81 15.13 -6.29
N LYS A 74 4.09 14.90 -5.99
CA LYS A 74 4.50 14.12 -4.81
C LYS A 74 4.05 14.80 -3.51
N GLU A 75 4.26 16.11 -3.38
CA GLU A 75 3.80 16.88 -2.23
C GLU A 75 2.27 16.89 -2.10
N LYS A 76 1.53 16.96 -3.22
CA LYS A 76 0.07 16.82 -3.22
C LYS A 76 -0.37 15.43 -2.77
N ILE A 77 0.25 14.37 -3.30
CA ILE A 77 -0.04 12.99 -2.89
C ILE A 77 0.27 12.79 -1.41
N GLU A 78 1.36 13.37 -0.90
CA GLU A 78 1.71 13.29 0.53
C GLU A 78 0.71 14.08 1.40
N LYS A 79 0.24 15.24 0.95
CA LYS A 79 -0.82 16.02 1.62
C LYS A 79 -2.16 15.30 1.60
N GLU A 80 -2.57 14.75 0.46
CA GLU A 80 -3.80 13.96 0.31
C GLU A 80 -3.75 12.68 1.14
N LYS A 81 -2.60 11.99 1.19
CA LYS A 81 -2.40 10.83 2.09
C LYS A 81 -2.42 11.24 3.55
N ALA A 82 -1.84 12.38 3.92
CA ALA A 82 -1.89 12.89 5.29
C ALA A 82 -3.32 13.33 5.68
N GLU A 83 -4.09 13.88 4.75
CA GLU A 83 -5.49 14.25 4.95
C GLU A 83 -6.40 13.03 5.00
N GLN A 84 -6.19 12.03 4.13
CA GLN A 84 -6.87 10.74 4.19
C GLN A 84 -6.54 9.98 5.48
N ALA A 85 -5.28 9.99 5.92
CA ALA A 85 -4.88 9.40 7.20
C ALA A 85 -5.49 10.13 8.41
N LYS A 86 -5.70 11.45 8.32
CA LYS A 86 -6.44 12.22 9.34
C LYS A 86 -7.93 11.90 9.31
N ILE A 87 -8.56 11.81 8.14
CA ILE A 87 -9.97 11.42 7.99
C ILE A 87 -10.20 9.98 8.45
N GLU A 88 -9.26 9.07 8.21
CA GLU A 88 -9.30 7.69 8.66
C GLU A 88 -9.03 7.56 10.17
N ALA A 89 -8.14 8.39 10.73
CA ALA A 89 -7.94 8.52 12.17
C ALA A 89 -9.17 9.15 12.87
N ASP A 90 -9.82 10.14 12.27
CA ASP A 90 -11.03 10.77 12.79
C ASP A 90 -12.24 9.82 12.69
N LYS A 91 -12.36 9.02 11.62
CA LYS A 91 -13.34 7.92 11.51
C LYS A 91 -13.08 6.82 12.54
N LYS A 92 -11.82 6.50 12.83
CA LYS A 92 -11.44 5.53 13.87
C LYS A 92 -11.69 6.08 15.29
N ALA A 93 -11.50 7.37 15.52
CA ALA A 93 -11.82 8.05 16.78
C ALA A 93 -13.33 8.25 16.99
N GLN A 94 -14.12 8.42 15.92
CA GLN A 94 -15.59 8.38 15.98
C GLN A 94 -16.11 6.95 16.16
N ALA A 95 -15.48 5.94 15.56
CA ALA A 95 -15.81 4.53 15.80
C ALA A 95 -15.54 4.11 17.26
N GLU A 96 -14.48 4.62 17.89
CA GLU A 96 -14.20 4.35 19.32
C GLU A 96 -15.13 5.10 20.30
N LYS A 97 -15.60 6.31 19.96
CA LYS A 97 -16.64 7.01 20.75
C LYS A 97 -18.03 6.39 20.59
N VAL A 98 -18.38 5.92 19.39
CA VAL A 98 -19.64 5.19 19.14
C VAL A 98 -19.59 3.78 19.74
N ALA A 99 -18.42 3.14 19.83
CA ALA A 99 -18.26 1.84 20.50
C ALA A 99 -18.48 1.91 22.02
N LYS A 100 -18.05 2.99 22.69
CA LYS A 100 -18.28 3.17 24.14
C LYS A 100 -19.73 3.54 24.49
N GLU A 101 -20.46 4.26 23.63
CA GLU A 101 -21.91 4.47 23.82
C GLU A 101 -22.76 3.25 23.39
N LYS A 102 -22.27 2.42 22.44
CA LYS A 102 -22.92 1.13 22.12
C LYS A 102 -22.74 0.08 23.22
N GLU A 103 -21.64 0.06 23.96
CA GLU A 103 -21.45 -0.88 25.07
C GLU A 103 -22.42 -0.62 26.24
N GLU A 104 -22.80 0.63 26.53
CA GLU A 104 -23.81 0.94 27.55
C GLU A 104 -25.25 0.73 27.07
N ALA A 105 -25.52 0.85 25.76
CA ALA A 105 -26.81 0.47 25.18
C ALA A 105 -26.98 -1.07 25.06
N GLN A 106 -25.90 -1.81 24.82
CA GLN A 106 -25.90 -3.28 24.75
C GLN A 106 -26.20 -3.94 26.10
N LYS A 107 -25.86 -3.32 27.23
CA LYS A 107 -26.25 -3.83 28.56
C LYS A 107 -27.71 -3.59 28.94
N LYS A 108 -28.41 -2.63 28.33
CA LYS A 108 -29.83 -2.36 28.63
C LYS A 108 -30.83 -3.06 27.70
N GLN A 109 -30.38 -3.65 26.59
CA GLN A 109 -31.27 -4.35 25.65
C GLN A 109 -31.22 -5.89 25.77
N ALA A 110 -30.19 -6.42 26.46
CA ALA A 110 -30.11 -7.83 26.84
C ALA A 110 -31.20 -8.28 27.85
N GLU A 111 -31.88 -7.35 28.52
CA GLU A 111 -32.96 -7.68 29.47
C GLU A 111 -34.35 -7.80 28.82
N LYS A 112 -34.52 -7.53 27.51
CA LYS A 112 -35.84 -7.53 26.86
C LYS A 112 -36.12 -8.60 25.81
N SER A 113 -35.17 -9.49 25.52
CA SER A 113 -35.47 -10.69 24.74
C SER A 113 -34.98 -11.94 25.48
N LYS A 114 -35.89 -12.52 26.26
CA LYS A 114 -35.82 -13.95 26.58
C LYS A 114 -36.01 -14.72 25.26
N SER A 115 -34.95 -14.83 24.47
CA SER A 115 -34.90 -15.86 23.44
C SER A 115 -34.46 -17.15 24.10
N ASN A 116 -35.08 -18.24 23.69
CA ASN A 116 -34.85 -19.58 24.20
C ASN A 116 -33.53 -20.16 23.62
N GLY A 117 -32.50 -19.32 23.57
CA GLY A 117 -31.47 -19.25 22.52
C GLY A 117 -30.76 -20.56 22.24
N GLN A 118 -31.31 -21.34 21.32
CA GLN A 118 -30.65 -22.51 20.79
C GLN A 118 -29.37 -22.05 20.10
N THR A 119 -28.26 -22.63 20.54
CA THR A 119 -26.93 -22.37 20.01
C THR A 119 -26.46 -23.61 19.26
N MET A 120 -25.87 -23.42 18.08
CA MET A 120 -25.35 -24.51 17.26
C MET A 120 -24.04 -24.14 16.58
N MET A 121 -23.19 -25.14 16.35
CA MET A 121 -21.97 -24.99 15.55
C MET A 121 -22.31 -25.23 14.09
N MET A 122 -21.92 -24.30 13.23
CA MET A 122 -22.18 -24.36 11.79
C MET A 122 -20.93 -24.01 11.00
N GLU A 123 -20.80 -24.60 9.81
CA GLU A 123 -19.79 -24.18 8.86
C GLU A 123 -20.25 -22.88 8.18
N ALA A 124 -19.48 -21.81 8.35
CA ALA A 124 -19.73 -20.53 7.73
C ALA A 124 -18.81 -20.30 6.54
N THR A 125 -19.41 -19.88 5.43
CA THR A 125 -18.75 -19.29 4.27
C THR A 125 -19.09 -17.80 4.18
N ALA A 126 -18.58 -17.15 3.14
CA ALA A 126 -18.91 -15.77 2.84
C ALA A 126 -19.17 -15.58 1.35
N TYR A 127 -20.08 -14.67 1.03
CA TYR A 127 -20.40 -14.25 -0.33
C TYR A 127 -20.62 -12.74 -0.40
N SER A 128 -20.54 -12.17 -1.61
CA SER A 128 -20.81 -10.75 -1.84
C SER A 128 -21.63 -10.53 -3.11
N CYS A 129 -22.56 -9.59 -3.07
CA CYS A 129 -23.30 -9.16 -4.25
C CYS A 129 -22.41 -8.41 -5.27
N ASN A 130 -21.20 -8.00 -4.87
CA ASN A 130 -20.28 -7.22 -5.70
C ASN A 130 -19.32 -8.07 -6.53
N GLU A 131 -19.50 -9.40 -6.60
CA GLU A 131 -18.68 -10.33 -7.39
C GLU A 131 -18.98 -10.34 -8.90
N GLY A 132 -19.69 -9.34 -9.41
CA GLY A 132 -20.03 -9.24 -10.84
C GLY A 132 -21.05 -10.29 -11.29
N PHE A 133 -20.93 -10.79 -12.53
CA PHE A 133 -21.94 -11.66 -13.17
C PHE A 133 -22.17 -13.00 -12.44
N ILE A 134 -21.25 -13.41 -11.56
CA ILE A 134 -21.29 -14.69 -10.85
C ILE A 134 -22.02 -14.57 -9.48
N GLY A 135 -22.18 -13.35 -8.95
CA GLY A 135 -22.59 -13.08 -7.57
C GLY A 135 -24.07 -13.24 -7.22
N GLY A 136 -24.86 -14.00 -7.98
CA GLY A 136 -26.24 -14.37 -7.61
C GLY A 136 -27.29 -13.22 -7.58
N GLY A 137 -26.87 -11.97 -7.75
CA GLY A 137 -27.73 -10.78 -7.74
C GLY A 137 -27.65 -9.99 -6.43
N ASN A 138 -28.48 -8.94 -6.32
CA ASN A 138 -28.50 -8.06 -5.15
C ASN A 138 -29.69 -8.32 -4.21
N LEU A 139 -30.60 -9.22 -4.59
CA LEU A 139 -31.81 -9.51 -3.85
C LEU A 139 -31.73 -10.92 -3.26
N THR A 140 -32.01 -11.04 -1.97
CA THR A 140 -32.09 -12.33 -1.30
C THR A 140 -33.40 -13.07 -1.65
N ALA A 141 -33.53 -14.33 -1.23
CA ALA A 141 -34.77 -15.10 -1.34
C ALA A 141 -36.00 -14.39 -0.74
N MET A 142 -35.82 -13.57 0.31
CA MET A 142 -36.89 -12.75 0.90
C MET A 142 -37.08 -11.38 0.23
N GLY A 143 -36.28 -11.05 -0.79
CA GLY A 143 -36.32 -9.77 -1.49
C GLY A 143 -35.60 -8.63 -0.76
N GLN A 144 -34.74 -8.93 0.22
CA GLN A 144 -33.89 -7.93 0.87
C GLN A 144 -32.84 -7.44 -0.14
N ASP A 145 -32.71 -6.11 -0.30
CA ASP A 145 -31.66 -5.51 -1.15
C ASP A 145 -30.35 -5.36 -0.37
N LEU A 146 -29.37 -6.20 -0.72
CA LEU A 146 -28.07 -6.31 -0.07
C LEU A 146 -27.22 -5.03 -0.17
N ARG A 147 -27.58 -4.10 -1.06
CA ARG A 147 -26.91 -2.80 -1.19
C ARG A 147 -27.43 -1.77 -0.19
N VAL A 148 -28.64 -1.98 0.32
CA VAL A 148 -29.32 -1.08 1.27
C VAL A 148 -29.24 -1.66 2.68
N ASP A 149 -29.53 -2.96 2.81
CA ASP A 149 -29.42 -3.71 4.06
C ASP A 149 -28.49 -4.93 3.84
N PRO A 150 -27.19 -4.78 4.13
CA PRO A 150 -26.21 -5.83 3.84
C PRO A 150 -26.21 -6.97 4.86
N MET A 151 -27.00 -6.88 5.95
CA MET A 151 -26.99 -7.85 7.05
C MET A 151 -27.91 -9.04 6.74
N ALA A 152 -27.46 -9.88 5.81
CA ALA A 152 -28.14 -11.10 5.37
C ALA A 152 -27.28 -12.34 5.60
N ILE A 153 -27.95 -13.46 5.83
CA ILE A 153 -27.34 -14.80 5.91
C ILE A 153 -28.14 -15.74 5.01
N ALA A 154 -27.46 -16.47 4.14
CA ALA A 154 -28.05 -17.59 3.44
C ALA A 154 -28.02 -18.84 4.32
N VAL A 155 -29.15 -19.54 4.41
CA VAL A 155 -29.32 -20.73 5.27
C VAL A 155 -30.01 -21.86 4.53
N ASP A 156 -30.03 -23.04 5.15
CA ASP A 156 -31.00 -24.10 4.83
C ASP A 156 -32.29 -23.89 5.63
N PRO A 157 -33.44 -23.56 4.97
CA PRO A 157 -34.72 -23.34 5.66
C PRO A 157 -35.23 -24.53 6.48
N SER A 158 -34.74 -25.75 6.21
CA SER A 158 -35.10 -26.94 6.99
C SER A 158 -34.42 -26.99 8.37
N VAL A 159 -33.31 -26.25 8.54
CA VAL A 159 -32.55 -26.15 9.79
C VAL A 159 -32.81 -24.83 10.49
N ILE A 160 -32.75 -23.72 9.74
CA ILE A 160 -33.03 -22.38 10.23
C ILE A 160 -34.08 -21.75 9.31
N PRO A 161 -35.33 -21.51 9.78
CA PRO A 161 -36.35 -20.86 8.98
C PRO A 161 -35.92 -19.47 8.50
N LEU A 162 -36.41 -19.08 7.31
CA LEU A 162 -36.20 -17.73 6.82
C LEU A 162 -36.90 -16.70 7.71
N GLY A 163 -36.28 -15.53 7.87
CA GLY A 163 -36.72 -14.45 8.76
C GLY A 163 -36.20 -14.55 10.19
N THR A 164 -35.58 -15.68 10.56
CA THR A 164 -34.98 -15.86 11.88
C THR A 164 -33.83 -14.86 12.09
N LYS A 165 -33.79 -14.25 13.27
CA LYS A 165 -32.68 -13.40 13.69
C LYS A 165 -31.60 -14.25 14.35
N LEU A 166 -30.37 -14.08 13.89
CA LEU A 166 -29.22 -14.85 14.33
C LEU A 166 -28.13 -13.92 14.85
N HIS A 167 -27.41 -14.38 15.86
CA HIS A 167 -26.10 -13.84 16.22
C HIS A 167 -25.02 -14.84 15.81
N VAL A 168 -24.07 -14.41 14.97
CA VAL A 168 -22.96 -15.23 14.51
C VAL A 168 -21.66 -14.71 15.12
N GLU A 169 -20.95 -15.58 15.82
CA GLU A 169 -19.67 -15.25 16.46
C GLU A 169 -18.66 -14.71 15.43
N GLY A 170 -18.16 -13.49 15.67
CA GLY A 170 -17.19 -12.82 14.80
C GLY A 170 -17.79 -12.05 13.61
N TYR A 171 -19.09 -12.16 13.36
CA TYR A 171 -19.79 -11.42 12.30
C TYR A 171 -20.81 -10.42 12.87
N GLY A 172 -21.64 -10.84 13.82
CA GLY A 172 -22.65 -9.99 14.46
C GLY A 172 -24.08 -10.51 14.28
N GLU A 173 -25.05 -9.62 14.44
CA GLU A 173 -26.47 -9.94 14.27
C GLU A 173 -26.92 -9.73 12.82
N ALA A 174 -27.63 -10.71 12.27
CA ALA A 174 -28.19 -10.64 10.92
C ALA A 174 -29.44 -11.51 10.79
N ILE A 175 -30.15 -11.34 9.67
CA ILE A 175 -31.39 -12.07 9.38
C ILE A 175 -31.08 -13.21 8.41
N ALA A 176 -31.62 -14.40 8.68
CA ALA A 176 -31.67 -15.50 7.73
C ALA A 176 -32.65 -15.15 6.59
N SER A 177 -32.20 -14.35 5.62
CA SER A 177 -33.06 -13.79 4.57
C SER A 177 -32.83 -14.38 3.19
N ASP A 178 -31.82 -15.26 3.05
CA ASP A 178 -31.42 -15.82 1.77
C ASP A 178 -31.29 -17.34 1.79
N THR A 179 -31.16 -17.94 0.61
CA THR A 179 -30.93 -19.38 0.44
C THR A 179 -29.91 -19.63 -0.67
N GLY A 180 -29.16 -20.72 -0.57
CA GLY A 180 -28.24 -21.14 -1.62
C GLY A 180 -28.42 -22.61 -2.01
N GLY A 181 -28.10 -22.94 -3.25
CA GLY A 181 -28.11 -24.33 -3.73
C GLY A 181 -27.10 -25.20 -2.97
N ALA A 182 -25.93 -24.64 -2.65
CA ALA A 182 -24.87 -25.30 -1.89
C ALA A 182 -25.03 -25.17 -0.36
N ILE A 183 -25.95 -24.33 0.11
CA ILE A 183 -26.17 -24.07 1.53
C ILE A 183 -27.24 -25.03 2.03
N LYS A 184 -26.78 -26.16 2.59
CA LYS A 184 -27.61 -27.29 3.03
C LYS A 184 -27.14 -27.82 4.38
N GLY A 185 -28.08 -28.17 5.26
CA GLY A 185 -27.80 -28.63 6.61
C GLY A 185 -27.19 -27.55 7.50
N ASN A 186 -26.13 -27.88 8.23
CA ASN A 186 -25.47 -26.97 9.17
C ASN A 186 -24.41 -26.07 8.50
N ILE A 187 -24.75 -25.53 7.33
CA ILE A 187 -23.91 -24.60 6.57
C ILE A 187 -24.65 -23.27 6.47
N ILE A 188 -23.93 -22.17 6.65
CA ILE A 188 -24.43 -20.81 6.46
C ILE A 188 -23.50 -20.03 5.55
N ASP A 189 -24.04 -19.08 4.79
CA ASP A 189 -23.26 -18.15 3.98
C ASP A 189 -23.49 -16.71 4.45
N LEU A 190 -22.43 -16.03 4.85
CA LEU A 190 -22.51 -14.68 5.40
C LEU A 190 -22.29 -13.65 4.28
N HIS A 191 -23.22 -12.71 4.14
CA HIS A 191 -23.04 -11.65 3.16
C HIS A 191 -22.03 -10.60 3.64
N PHE A 192 -21.09 -10.22 2.79
CA PHE A 192 -20.26 -9.04 2.99
C PHE A 192 -20.39 -8.09 1.80
N SER A 193 -20.38 -6.78 2.08
CA SER A 193 -20.43 -5.77 1.02
C SER A 193 -19.18 -5.73 0.16
N ASP A 194 -18.05 -6.23 0.67
CA ASP A 194 -16.78 -6.21 -0.05
C ASP A 194 -16.20 -7.62 -0.20
N VAL A 195 -15.72 -7.92 -1.41
CA VAL A 195 -15.18 -9.24 -1.77
C VAL A 195 -13.91 -9.55 -0.97
N SER A 196 -13.12 -8.54 -0.61
CA SER A 196 -11.91 -8.77 0.20
C SER A 196 -12.26 -9.28 1.60
N GLN A 197 -13.39 -8.84 2.17
CA GLN A 197 -13.88 -9.34 3.46
C GLN A 197 -14.33 -10.80 3.36
N CYS A 198 -14.93 -11.22 2.25
CA CYS A 198 -15.26 -12.63 2.01
C CYS A 198 -13.99 -13.49 1.99
N ILE A 199 -12.93 -13.01 1.34
CA ILE A 199 -11.63 -13.72 1.25
C ILE A 199 -10.98 -13.80 2.64
N GLU A 200 -10.97 -12.72 3.41
CA GLU A 200 -10.45 -12.69 4.77
C GLU A 200 -11.26 -13.59 5.71
N TRP A 201 -12.58 -13.65 5.52
CA TRP A 201 -13.45 -14.54 6.26
C TRP A 201 -13.19 -16.01 5.91
N GLY A 202 -13.12 -16.37 4.63
CA GLY A 202 -12.91 -17.75 4.20
C GLY A 202 -13.97 -18.73 4.75
N ARG A 203 -13.63 -20.02 4.83
CA ARG A 203 -14.53 -21.06 5.37
C ARG A 203 -14.09 -21.46 6.77
N ARG A 204 -14.99 -21.40 7.74
CA ARG A 204 -14.66 -21.67 9.16
C ARG A 204 -15.86 -22.21 9.95
N GLN A 205 -15.60 -22.85 11.07
CA GLN A 205 -16.63 -23.23 12.03
C GLN A 205 -16.95 -22.04 12.94
N VAL A 206 -18.24 -21.72 13.08
CA VAL A 206 -18.71 -20.63 13.95
C VAL A 206 -19.85 -21.08 14.84
N LYS A 207 -19.99 -20.40 15.97
CA LYS A 207 -21.14 -20.54 16.86
C LYS A 207 -22.24 -19.59 16.40
N VAL A 208 -23.44 -20.13 16.22
CA VAL A 208 -24.65 -19.39 15.84
C VAL A 208 -25.67 -19.50 16.95
N THR A 209 -26.21 -18.36 17.37
CA THR A 209 -27.26 -18.27 18.39
C THR A 209 -28.55 -17.75 17.76
N ILE A 210 -29.63 -18.48 17.93
CA ILE A 210 -30.96 -18.08 17.45
C ILE A 210 -31.59 -17.09 18.44
N LEU A 211 -32.02 -15.93 17.94
CA LEU A 211 -32.57 -14.84 18.74
C LEU A 211 -34.10 -14.74 18.67
N SER A 212 -34.71 -14.92 17.50
CA SER A 212 -36.17 -14.88 17.33
C SER A 212 -36.60 -15.50 16.02
#